data_AF-A0A356KDG1-F1
#
_entry.id   AF-A0A356KDG1-F1
#
_cell.length_a   1.000
_cell.length_b   1.000
_cell.length_c   1.000
_cell.angle_alpha   90.00
_cell.angle_beta   90.00
_cell.angle_gamma   90.00
#
_symmetry.space_group_name_H-M   'P 1'
#
loop_
_entity.id
_entity.type
_entity.pdbx_description
1 polymer ?
#
loop_
_entity_poly.entity_id
_entity_poly.type
_entity_poly.pdbx_seq_one_letter_code
_entity_poly.pdbx_strand_id
1 'polypeptide(L)'
;MSDSDDLPYLSNRFAPRRRPTRVVKIGEVPVGGDNPIRVQSMTTTFTKDAAATLEQIKALDEVGCEVIRVTVPTLKDAQALPEIRAAMAERGVSRPIVADIHFSPKLAMLAVEHVDKVRINPGNFTDTKRFAVREYSDDEYQAELERIEKTFTPLVLRCKERGISMRIGTNHGSLSDRIMNRYGDSPLGMVESALEFVRICEQHDYRDLILSMKASNTQVMVQAYRLLAARMAAEGMDYPFHLGVTEAGGGDDARIKSAIGIGALLAD
;
A
#
# COMPACT_ATOMS: atom_id res chain seq x y z
N MET A 1 -2.06 -4.27 -30.49
CA MET A 1 -2.92 -5.30 -29.88
C MET A 1 -2.27 -5.61 -28.56
N SER A 2 -2.82 -5.07 -27.46
CA SER A 2 -2.14 -5.06 -26.17
C SER A 2 -2.26 -6.42 -25.49
N ASP A 3 -1.16 -6.93 -24.95
CA ASP A 3 -1.04 -8.17 -24.16
C ASP A 3 -1.88 -8.15 -22.85
N SER A 4 -2.85 -7.25 -22.71
CA SER A 4 -3.71 -7.05 -21.55
C SER A 4 -5.04 -7.80 -21.60
N ASP A 5 -5.50 -8.23 -22.77
CA ASP A 5 -6.87 -8.71 -22.95
C ASP A 5 -7.07 -10.21 -22.63
N ASP A 6 -5.99 -10.99 -22.52
CA ASP A 6 -6.05 -12.46 -22.37
C ASP A 6 -5.62 -12.98 -20.98
N LEU A 7 -5.35 -12.12 -20.00
CA LEU A 7 -5.02 -12.60 -18.65
C LEU A 7 -6.30 -12.85 -17.82
N PRO A 8 -6.65 -14.11 -17.50
CA PRO A 8 -7.85 -14.41 -16.72
C PRO A 8 -7.67 -13.93 -15.28
N TYR A 9 -8.31 -12.82 -14.92
CA TYR A 9 -8.35 -12.30 -13.55
C TYR A 9 -9.49 -12.89 -12.72
N LEU A 10 -10.46 -13.53 -13.38
CA LEU A 10 -11.60 -14.22 -12.78
C LEU A 10 -11.73 -15.62 -13.35
N SER A 11 -12.03 -16.58 -12.48
CA SER A 11 -12.40 -17.93 -12.91
C SER A 11 -13.87 -18.01 -13.38
N ASN A 12 -14.77 -17.26 -12.75
CA ASN A 12 -16.19 -17.20 -13.11
C ASN A 12 -16.84 -15.88 -12.64
N ARG A 13 -17.45 -15.13 -13.56
CA ARG A 13 -18.10 -13.82 -13.28
C ARG A 13 -19.42 -13.93 -12.51
N PHE A 14 -20.00 -15.11 -12.39
CA PHE A 14 -21.28 -15.36 -11.74
C PHE A 14 -21.15 -16.17 -10.43
N ALA A 15 -19.94 -16.58 -10.08
CA ALA A 15 -19.66 -17.36 -8.88
C ALA A 15 -18.44 -16.76 -8.18
N PRO A 16 -18.64 -15.69 -7.37
CA PRO A 16 -17.55 -14.99 -6.70
C PRO A 16 -16.73 -15.96 -5.85
N ARG A 17 -15.40 -15.88 -5.97
CA ARG A 17 -14.50 -16.70 -5.18
C ARG A 17 -13.33 -15.86 -4.69
N ARG A 18 -13.11 -15.92 -3.37
CA ARG A 18 -11.93 -15.33 -2.75
C ARG A 18 -10.67 -15.77 -3.49
N ARG A 19 -9.92 -14.79 -4.01
CA ARG A 19 -8.59 -15.02 -4.59
C ARG A 19 -7.68 -15.69 -3.55
N PRO A 20 -7.08 -16.85 -3.85
CA PRO A 20 -6.09 -17.48 -2.97
C PRO A 20 -4.89 -16.55 -2.77
N THR A 21 -4.49 -16.38 -1.51
CA THR A 21 -3.36 -15.53 -1.15
C THR A 21 -2.59 -16.12 0.02
N ARG A 22 -1.29 -15.82 0.10
CA ARG A 22 -0.52 -16.10 1.33
C ARG A 22 -1.05 -15.27 2.50
N VAL A 23 -0.74 -15.73 3.70
CA VAL A 23 -1.02 -14.99 4.93
C VAL A 23 0.15 -14.04 5.21
N VAL A 24 -0.16 -12.76 5.42
CA VAL A 24 0.78 -11.74 5.89
C VAL A 24 0.28 -11.20 7.22
N LYS A 25 1.17 -11.13 8.21
CA LYS A 25 0.84 -10.62 9.55
C LYS A 25 1.09 -9.11 9.66
N ILE A 26 0.18 -8.42 10.33
CA ILE A 26 0.33 -7.03 10.76
C ILE A 26 0.29 -7.06 12.29
N GLY A 27 1.46 -7.13 12.93
CA GLY A 27 1.53 -7.53 14.33
C GLY A 27 0.87 -8.90 14.50
N GLU A 28 -0.11 -9.00 15.40
CA GLU A 28 -0.86 -10.24 15.60
C GLU A 28 -2.05 -10.43 14.65
N VAL A 29 -2.35 -9.47 13.75
CA VAL A 29 -3.51 -9.54 12.85
C VAL A 29 -3.14 -10.20 11.52
N PRO A 30 -3.64 -11.42 11.20
CA PRO A 30 -3.38 -12.05 9.92
C PRO A 30 -4.29 -11.51 8.81
N VAL A 31 -3.70 -11.30 7.63
CA VAL A 31 -4.37 -10.85 6.39
C VAL A 31 -4.06 -11.82 5.26
N GLY A 32 -5.06 -12.18 4.45
CA GLY A 32 -4.90 -13.15 3.36
C GLY A 32 -5.20 -14.59 3.80
N GLY A 33 -5.04 -15.54 2.88
CA GLY A 33 -5.53 -16.90 3.04
C GLY A 33 -7.03 -16.95 3.33
N ASP A 34 -7.43 -17.83 4.27
CA ASP A 34 -8.82 -17.99 4.70
C ASP A 34 -9.23 -17.03 5.84
N ASN A 35 -8.38 -16.07 6.18
CA ASN A 35 -8.68 -15.11 7.23
C ASN A 35 -9.81 -14.14 6.81
N PRO A 36 -10.58 -13.61 7.78
CA PRO A 36 -11.56 -12.56 7.52
C PRO A 36 -10.95 -11.35 6.82
N ILE A 37 -11.78 -10.64 6.04
CA ILE A 37 -11.39 -9.36 5.46
C ILE A 37 -11.25 -8.36 6.60
N ARG A 38 -10.05 -7.80 6.78
CA ARG A 38 -9.74 -6.92 7.90
C ARG A 38 -10.20 -5.49 7.64
N VAL A 39 -10.86 -4.88 8.61
CA VAL A 39 -11.27 -3.48 8.59
C VAL A 39 -10.14 -2.62 9.14
N GLN A 40 -9.82 -1.54 8.43
CA GLN A 40 -8.78 -0.60 8.86
C GLN A 40 -9.22 0.84 8.67
N SER A 41 -8.64 1.73 9.46
CA SER A 41 -8.89 3.17 9.39
C SER A 41 -7.57 3.94 9.51
N MET A 42 -7.66 5.26 9.39
CA MET A 42 -6.52 6.16 9.51
C MET A 42 -6.87 7.31 10.45
N THR A 43 -5.93 7.69 11.33
CA THR A 43 -6.07 8.87 12.16
C THR A 43 -6.06 10.15 11.31
N THR A 44 -6.72 11.18 11.81
CA THR A 44 -6.76 12.53 11.23
C THR A 44 -5.98 13.55 12.08
N THR A 45 -5.57 13.16 13.29
CA THR A 45 -4.70 13.97 14.15
C THR A 45 -3.30 14.11 13.56
N PHE A 46 -2.58 15.15 13.98
CA PHE A 46 -1.15 15.24 13.71
C PHE A 46 -0.41 14.24 14.58
N THR A 47 0.33 13.30 13.99
CA THR A 47 1.03 12.23 14.72
C THR A 47 2.00 12.76 15.78
N LYS A 48 2.67 13.89 15.53
CA LYS A 48 3.49 14.60 16.53
C LYS A 48 2.74 15.00 17.82
N ASP A 49 1.41 15.05 17.79
CA ASP A 49 0.55 15.18 18.98
C ASP A 49 0.17 13.76 19.43
N ALA A 50 1.03 13.17 20.27
CA ALA A 50 0.89 11.79 20.73
C ALA A 50 -0.39 11.59 21.53
N ALA A 51 -0.75 12.56 22.38
CA ALA A 51 -1.95 12.50 23.21
C ALA A 51 -3.23 12.49 22.36
N ALA A 52 -3.38 13.43 21.43
CA ALA A 52 -4.55 13.47 20.55
C ALA A 52 -4.65 12.21 19.66
N THR A 53 -3.50 11.75 19.14
CA THR A 53 -3.43 10.56 18.29
C THR A 53 -3.82 9.30 19.06
N LEU A 54 -3.42 9.19 20.32
CA LEU A 54 -3.78 8.07 21.20
C LEU A 54 -5.28 8.05 21.52
N GLU A 55 -5.91 9.19 21.81
CA GLU A 55 -7.36 9.24 22.01
C GLU A 55 -8.11 8.80 20.75
N GLN A 56 -7.66 9.21 19.56
CA GLN A 56 -8.29 8.78 18.32
C GLN A 56 -8.03 7.29 18.01
N ILE A 57 -6.84 6.77 18.29
CA ILE A 57 -6.53 5.33 18.20
C ILE A 57 -7.52 4.53 19.06
N LYS A 58 -7.76 4.99 20.28
CA LYS A 58 -8.68 4.33 21.21
C LYS A 58 -10.14 4.38 20.72
N ALA A 59 -10.59 5.54 20.24
CA ALA A 59 -11.91 5.67 19.64
C ALA A 59 -12.10 4.75 18.42
N LEU A 60 -11.05 4.55 17.60
CA LEU A 60 -11.07 3.61 16.49
C LEU A 60 -11.12 2.14 16.95
N ASP A 61 -10.37 1.80 18.00
CA ASP A 61 -10.41 0.46 18.62
C ASP A 61 -11.81 0.14 19.18
N GLU A 62 -12.42 1.09 19.89
CA GLU A 62 -13.75 0.95 20.49
C GLU A 62 -14.86 0.67 19.45
N VAL A 63 -14.71 1.17 18.22
CA VAL A 63 -15.64 0.88 17.11
C VAL A 63 -15.23 -0.33 16.26
N GLY A 64 -14.24 -1.10 16.71
CA GLY A 64 -13.84 -2.36 16.08
C GLY A 64 -12.83 -2.24 14.93
N CYS A 65 -12.11 -1.12 14.80
CA CYS A 65 -11.03 -1.00 13.82
C CYS A 65 -9.90 -2.00 14.15
N GLU A 66 -9.52 -2.85 13.19
CA GLU A 66 -8.56 -3.92 13.46
C GLU A 66 -7.11 -3.52 13.19
N VAL A 67 -6.89 -2.54 12.30
CA VAL A 67 -5.56 -2.01 11.95
C VAL A 67 -5.66 -0.50 11.80
N ILE A 68 -4.78 0.25 12.46
CA ILE A 68 -4.85 1.72 12.49
C ILE A 68 -3.63 2.31 11.80
N ARG A 69 -3.86 3.22 10.87
CA ARG A 69 -2.80 3.93 10.13
C ARG A 69 -2.61 5.33 10.69
N VAL A 70 -1.35 5.76 10.80
CA VAL A 70 -0.96 7.13 11.16
C VAL A 70 -0.07 7.72 10.06
N THR A 71 -0.20 9.02 9.79
CA THR A 71 0.65 9.70 8.81
C THR A 71 2.02 10.05 9.41
N VAL A 72 3.11 9.92 8.66
CA VAL A 72 4.45 10.32 9.15
C VAL A 72 5.13 11.25 8.13
N PRO A 73 4.66 12.50 8.00
CA PRO A 73 5.19 13.44 7.02
C PRO A 73 6.50 14.10 7.45
N THR A 74 6.79 14.19 8.75
CA THR A 74 7.99 14.87 9.26
C THR A 74 8.79 14.03 10.24
N LEU A 75 10.01 14.49 10.56
CA LEU A 75 10.86 13.87 11.59
C LEU A 75 10.18 13.87 12.97
N LYS A 76 9.45 14.94 13.31
CA LYS A 76 8.74 15.03 14.60
C LYS A 76 7.64 13.97 14.72
N ASP A 77 6.96 13.67 13.61
CA ASP A 77 5.94 12.62 13.59
C ASP A 77 6.58 11.24 13.79
N ALA A 78 7.74 10.97 13.16
CA ALA A 78 8.46 9.71 13.35
C ALA A 78 8.96 9.56 14.80
N GLN A 79 9.44 10.66 15.40
CA GLN A 79 9.92 10.70 16.79
C GLN A 79 8.80 10.56 17.83
N ALA A 80 7.53 10.77 17.47
CA ALA A 80 6.39 10.58 18.36
C ALA A 80 5.91 9.12 18.42
N LEU A 81 6.28 8.27 17.45
CA LEU A 81 5.85 6.86 17.41
C LEU A 81 6.24 6.04 18.67
N PRO A 82 7.44 6.17 19.27
CA PRO A 82 7.77 5.48 20.51
C PRO A 82 6.86 5.87 21.67
N GLU A 83 6.56 7.17 21.81
CA GLU A 83 5.67 7.70 22.85
C GLU A 83 4.25 7.18 22.67
N ILE A 84 3.73 7.21 21.44
CA ILE A 84 2.41 6.64 21.10
C ILE A 84 2.37 5.15 21.47
N ARG A 85 3.41 4.38 21.16
CA ARG A 85 3.48 2.95 21.50
C ARG A 85 3.51 2.69 22.99
N ALA A 86 4.31 3.43 23.75
CA ALA A 86 4.36 3.32 25.20
C ALA A 86 2.98 3.61 25.80
N ALA A 87 2.35 4.70 25.37
CA ALA A 87 1.05 5.11 25.89
C ALA A 87 -0.10 4.16 25.47
N MET A 88 -0.01 3.53 24.29
CA MET A 88 -0.92 2.43 23.90
C MET A 88 -0.80 1.24 24.86
N ALA A 89 0.44 0.82 25.17
CA ALA A 89 0.68 -0.30 26.08
C ALA A 89 0.17 -0.01 27.51
N GLU A 90 0.42 1.19 28.04
CA GLU A 90 -0.08 1.62 29.35
C GLU A 90 -1.61 1.60 29.45
N ARG A 91 -2.29 1.84 28.32
CA ARG A 91 -3.76 1.86 28.24
C ARG A 91 -4.36 0.53 27.78
N GLY A 92 -3.55 -0.51 27.59
CA GLY A 92 -4.00 -1.84 27.16
C GLY A 92 -4.49 -1.90 25.71
N VAL A 93 -4.10 -0.94 24.86
CA VAL A 93 -4.47 -0.92 23.44
C VAL A 93 -3.41 -1.67 22.63
N SER A 94 -3.80 -2.80 22.03
CA SER A 94 -2.88 -3.71 21.30
C SER A 94 -3.04 -3.65 19.77
N ARG A 95 -3.77 -2.66 19.24
CA ARG A 95 -4.02 -2.57 17.80
C ARG A 95 -2.75 -2.35 17.00
N PRO A 96 -2.59 -3.03 15.85
CA PRO A 96 -1.45 -2.79 14.99
C PRO A 96 -1.45 -1.38 14.40
N ILE A 97 -0.27 -0.75 14.39
CA ILE A 97 -0.03 0.57 13.83
C ILE A 97 0.69 0.47 12.50
N VAL A 98 0.20 1.23 11.52
CA VAL A 98 0.78 1.37 10.19
C VAL A 98 1.33 2.79 10.00
N ALA A 99 2.62 2.94 9.71
CA ALA A 99 3.18 4.23 9.30
C ALA A 99 2.92 4.50 7.82
N ASP A 100 2.28 5.62 7.50
CA ASP A 100 2.06 6.07 6.12
C ASP A 100 3.20 6.98 5.66
N ILE A 101 4.16 6.42 4.90
CA ILE A 101 5.33 7.15 4.39
C ILE A 101 5.09 7.53 2.92
N HIS A 102 5.29 8.82 2.61
CA HIS A 102 5.11 9.34 1.26
C HIS A 102 6.42 9.60 0.51
N PHE A 103 7.40 10.25 1.13
CA PHE A 103 8.55 10.85 0.40
C PHE A 103 9.93 10.56 0.98
N SER A 104 10.05 9.94 2.16
CA SER A 104 11.33 9.91 2.88
C SER A 104 11.73 8.50 3.33
N PRO A 105 12.74 7.90 2.67
CA PRO A 105 13.38 6.67 3.15
C PRO A 105 13.88 6.81 4.59
N LYS A 106 14.41 7.99 4.96
CA LYS A 106 14.85 8.29 6.33
C LYS A 106 13.70 8.18 7.34
N LEU A 107 12.52 8.71 7.04
CA LEU A 107 11.37 8.58 7.93
C LEU A 107 10.86 7.14 8.00
N ALA A 108 10.90 6.39 6.89
CA ALA A 108 10.55 4.97 6.90
C ALA A 108 11.48 4.18 7.83
N MET A 109 12.79 4.41 7.75
CA MET A 109 13.80 3.77 8.60
C MET A 109 13.67 4.12 10.09
N LEU A 110 13.13 5.29 10.43
CA LEU A 110 12.82 5.63 11.82
C LEU A 110 11.52 4.99 12.27
N ALA A 111 10.49 4.99 11.40
CA ALA A 111 9.18 4.47 11.73
C ALA A 111 9.17 2.95 11.92
N VAL A 112 9.93 2.20 11.10
CA VAL A 112 10.04 0.72 11.13
C VAL A 112 10.38 0.17 12.52
N GLU A 113 11.05 0.96 13.36
CA GLU A 113 11.43 0.58 14.72
C GLU A 113 10.24 0.54 15.70
N HIS A 114 9.13 1.16 15.34
CA HIS A 114 8.03 1.45 16.24
C HIS A 114 6.65 1.09 15.66
N VAL A 115 6.57 0.53 14.44
CA VAL A 115 5.29 0.18 13.78
C VAL A 115 5.23 -1.30 13.39
N ASP A 116 4.02 -1.81 13.16
CA ASP A 116 3.79 -3.22 12.74
C ASP A 116 3.78 -3.37 11.22
N LYS A 117 3.62 -2.25 10.51
CA LYS A 117 3.67 -2.18 9.06
C LYS A 117 4.07 -0.79 8.60
N VAL A 118 4.81 -0.71 7.50
CA VAL A 118 5.03 0.55 6.77
C VAL A 118 4.23 0.54 5.47
N ARG A 119 3.64 1.67 5.08
CA ARG A 119 3.17 1.88 3.70
C ARG A 119 4.16 2.72 2.94
N ILE A 120 4.48 2.27 1.74
CA ILE A 120 5.27 2.98 0.74
C ILE A 120 4.42 3.28 -0.49
N ASN A 121 4.66 4.44 -1.11
CA ASN A 121 4.10 4.81 -2.40
C ASN A 121 5.23 4.86 -3.44
N PRO A 122 5.29 3.88 -4.37
CA PRO A 122 6.33 3.81 -5.39
C PRO A 122 6.63 5.12 -6.12
N GLY A 123 5.59 5.84 -6.55
CA GLY A 123 5.77 7.00 -7.42
C GLY A 123 6.35 8.24 -6.75
N ASN A 124 6.42 8.27 -5.41
CA ASN A 124 6.93 9.41 -4.64
C ASN A 124 8.09 9.03 -3.70
N PHE A 125 8.42 7.74 -3.55
CA PHE A 125 9.41 7.28 -2.57
C PHE A 125 10.84 7.64 -2.96
N THR A 126 11.14 7.69 -4.26
CA THR A 126 12.48 7.94 -4.81
C THR A 126 12.53 9.14 -5.76
N ASP A 127 11.39 9.63 -6.23
CA ASP A 127 11.34 10.57 -7.33
C ASP A 127 10.99 11.98 -6.87
N THR A 128 11.86 12.92 -7.22
CA THR A 128 11.48 14.32 -7.28
C THR A 128 10.79 14.53 -8.62
N LYS A 129 9.46 14.62 -8.61
CA LYS A 129 8.69 14.89 -9.83
C LYS A 129 9.27 16.10 -10.54
N ARG A 130 9.86 15.87 -11.71
CA ARG A 130 10.27 16.91 -12.64
C ARG A 130 9.43 16.60 -13.87
N PHE A 131 8.25 17.22 -13.94
CA PHE A 131 7.34 17.11 -15.09
C PHE A 131 7.93 17.76 -16.36
N ALA A 132 9.17 17.45 -16.69
CA ALA A 132 9.75 17.67 -17.99
C ALA A 132 9.31 16.50 -18.86
N VAL A 133 8.66 16.78 -19.99
CA VAL A 133 8.39 15.78 -21.01
C VAL A 133 9.75 15.26 -21.48
N ARG A 134 10.06 14.02 -21.11
CA ARG A 134 11.31 13.32 -21.43
C ARG A 134 10.94 11.91 -21.83
N GLU A 135 11.20 11.55 -23.07
CA GLU A 135 11.20 10.14 -23.46
C GLU A 135 12.38 9.46 -22.78
N TYR A 136 12.13 8.35 -22.09
CA TYR A 136 13.16 7.54 -21.46
C TYR A 136 13.59 6.46 -22.44
N SER A 137 14.88 6.39 -22.72
CA SER A 137 15.47 5.20 -23.34
C SER A 137 15.41 4.00 -22.37
N ASP A 138 15.54 2.79 -22.91
CA ASP A 138 15.56 1.57 -22.10
C ASP A 138 16.70 1.59 -21.06
N ASP A 139 17.86 2.13 -21.44
CA ASP A 139 19.03 2.28 -20.55
C ASP A 139 18.78 3.29 -19.43
N GLU A 140 18.15 4.43 -19.72
CA GLU A 140 17.79 5.41 -18.69
C GLU A 140 16.74 4.87 -17.72
N TYR A 141 15.78 4.11 -18.23
CA TYR A 141 14.80 3.44 -17.38
C TYR A 141 15.46 2.43 -16.45
N GLN A 142 16.39 1.63 -16.98
CA GLN A 142 17.13 0.64 -16.20
C GLN A 142 17.99 1.31 -15.11
N ALA A 143 18.65 2.43 -15.43
CA ALA A 143 19.41 3.20 -14.45
C ALA A 143 18.51 3.75 -13.32
N GLU A 144 17.27 4.14 -13.61
CA GLU A 144 16.30 4.55 -12.59
C GLU A 144 15.88 3.38 -11.69
N LEU A 145 15.68 2.18 -12.25
CA LEU A 145 15.40 0.98 -11.47
C LEU A 145 16.54 0.64 -10.50
N GLU A 146 17.79 0.70 -10.96
CA GLU A 146 18.97 0.47 -10.11
C GLU A 146 19.06 1.49 -8.96
N ARG A 147 18.73 2.76 -9.23
CA ARG A 147 18.67 3.82 -8.21
C ARG A 147 17.59 3.54 -7.17
N ILE A 148 16.42 3.07 -7.61
CA ILE A 148 15.31 2.71 -6.73
C ILE A 148 15.71 1.55 -5.85
N GLU A 149 16.24 0.48 -6.43
CA GLU A 149 16.73 -0.69 -5.71
C GLU A 149 17.71 -0.27 -4.61
N LYS A 150 18.77 0.46 -4.97
CA LYS A 150 19.76 0.96 -3.99
C LYS A 150 19.15 1.77 -2.84
N THR A 151 18.10 2.56 -3.12
CA THR A 151 17.46 3.42 -2.12
C THR A 151 16.46 2.67 -1.25
N PHE A 152 15.78 1.66 -1.83
CA PHE A 152 14.70 0.92 -1.19
C PHE A 152 15.17 -0.31 -0.43
N THR A 153 16.23 -0.99 -0.91
CA THR A 153 16.82 -2.18 -0.28
C THR A 153 17.08 -2.03 1.22
N PRO A 154 17.64 -0.91 1.75
CA PRO A 154 17.83 -0.76 3.19
C PRO A 154 16.53 -0.90 4.00
N LEU A 155 15.42 -0.38 3.48
CA LEU A 155 14.12 -0.50 4.13
C LEU A 155 13.60 -1.94 4.05
N VAL A 156 13.74 -2.59 2.89
CA VAL A 156 13.34 -3.99 2.69
C VAL A 156 14.06 -4.90 3.68
N LEU A 157 15.38 -4.78 3.76
CA LEU A 157 16.20 -5.57 4.68
C LEU A 157 15.83 -5.31 6.13
N ARG A 158 15.57 -4.04 6.50
CA ARG A 158 15.19 -3.71 7.87
C ARG A 158 13.79 -4.22 8.23
N CYS A 159 12.82 -4.16 7.31
CA CYS A 159 11.50 -4.74 7.52
C CYS A 159 11.58 -6.26 7.70
N LYS A 160 12.41 -6.93 6.88
CA LYS A 160 12.67 -8.37 6.99
C LYS A 160 13.28 -8.75 8.33
N GLU A 161 14.34 -8.05 8.76
CA GLU A 161 15.01 -8.26 10.05
C GLU A 161 14.05 -8.09 11.24
N ARG A 162 13.19 -7.06 11.18
CA ARG A 162 12.22 -6.75 12.21
C ARG A 162 10.96 -7.63 12.18
N GLY A 163 10.77 -8.42 11.13
CA GLY A 163 9.56 -9.21 10.93
C GLY A 163 8.28 -8.36 10.78
N ILE A 164 8.39 -7.14 10.26
CA ILE A 164 7.22 -6.29 10.02
C ILE A 164 6.80 -6.34 8.55
N SER A 165 5.51 -6.16 8.28
CA SER A 165 5.00 -6.17 6.91
C SER A 165 5.15 -4.82 6.21
N MET A 166 5.00 -4.83 4.89
CA MET A 166 5.02 -3.64 4.06
C MET A 166 3.81 -3.60 3.14
N ARG A 167 3.19 -2.44 3.03
CA ARG A 167 2.22 -2.16 1.96
C ARG A 167 2.88 -1.37 0.84
N ILE A 168 2.94 -1.93 -0.36
CA ILE A 168 3.30 -1.23 -1.60
C ILE A 168 2.01 -0.74 -2.24
N GLY A 169 1.77 0.57 -2.21
CA GLY A 169 0.49 1.15 -2.59
C GLY A 169 0.59 2.26 -3.61
N THR A 170 0.22 1.96 -4.84
CA THR A 170 0.16 2.91 -5.96
C THR A 170 -1.16 3.69 -5.93
N ASN A 171 -1.06 5.00 -6.06
CA ASN A 171 -2.21 5.87 -6.29
C ASN A 171 -2.12 6.43 -7.71
N HIS A 172 -3.25 6.42 -8.44
CA HIS A 172 -3.33 6.92 -9.82
C HIS A 172 -2.75 8.33 -9.98
N GLY A 173 -3.13 9.29 -9.11
CA GLY A 173 -2.63 10.67 -9.17
C GLY A 173 -1.16 10.87 -8.77
N SER A 174 -0.44 9.81 -8.39
CA SER A 174 0.94 9.90 -7.94
C SER A 174 1.88 8.91 -8.62
N LEU A 175 1.60 8.52 -9.88
CA LEU A 175 2.58 7.79 -10.69
C LEU A 175 3.84 8.64 -10.89
N SER A 176 4.99 7.97 -10.96
CA SER A 176 6.28 8.61 -11.23
C SER A 176 6.43 8.97 -12.71
N ASP A 177 7.32 9.91 -12.99
CA ASP A 177 7.57 10.38 -14.35
C ASP A 177 8.01 9.22 -15.27
N ARG A 178 8.87 8.28 -14.81
CA ARG A 178 9.28 7.12 -15.63
C ARG A 178 8.09 6.23 -16.02
N ILE A 179 7.17 6.00 -15.08
CA ILE A 179 6.01 5.12 -15.27
C ILE A 179 5.03 5.81 -16.22
N MET A 180 4.80 7.11 -16.02
CA MET A 180 3.95 7.91 -16.88
C MET A 180 4.47 7.94 -18.32
N ASN A 181 5.77 8.08 -18.54
CA ASN A 181 6.34 8.10 -19.89
C ASN A 181 6.31 6.71 -20.55
N ARG A 182 6.54 5.62 -19.80
CA ARG A 182 6.62 4.27 -20.38
C ARG A 182 5.26 3.58 -20.56
N TYR A 183 4.35 3.73 -19.60
CA TYR A 183 3.07 3.01 -19.55
C TYR A 183 1.85 3.93 -19.61
N GLY A 184 2.05 5.24 -19.56
CA GLY A 184 0.97 6.22 -19.53
C GLY A 184 0.23 6.27 -18.18
N ASP A 185 -0.74 7.20 -18.11
CA ASP A 185 -1.70 7.28 -17.02
C ASP A 185 -2.74 6.15 -17.17
N SER A 186 -2.36 4.93 -16.79
CA SER A 186 -3.12 3.71 -17.10
C SER A 186 -3.14 2.71 -15.94
N PRO A 187 -4.12 1.79 -15.90
CA PRO A 187 -4.10 0.65 -14.98
C PRO A 187 -2.80 -0.16 -15.06
N LEU A 188 -2.23 -0.31 -16.27
CA LEU A 188 -0.95 -0.99 -16.45
C LEU A 188 0.19 -0.24 -15.78
N GLY A 189 0.26 1.09 -15.95
CA GLY A 189 1.25 1.92 -15.26
C GLY A 189 1.15 1.81 -13.74
N MET A 190 -0.07 1.76 -13.19
CA MET A 190 -0.27 1.55 -11.75
C MET A 190 0.29 0.21 -11.26
N VAL A 191 0.01 -0.86 -12.01
CA VAL A 191 0.44 -2.23 -11.70
C VAL A 191 1.96 -2.35 -11.80
N GLU A 192 2.58 -1.90 -12.88
CA GLU A 192 4.04 -1.96 -13.05
C GLU A 192 4.76 -1.14 -11.99
N SER A 193 4.25 0.05 -11.65
CA SER A 193 4.82 0.87 -10.58
C SER A 193 4.92 0.12 -9.25
N ALA A 194 3.94 -0.75 -8.95
CA ALA A 194 4.00 -1.58 -7.75
C ALA A 194 4.89 -2.81 -7.94
N LEU A 195 4.81 -3.50 -9.07
CA LEU A 195 5.56 -4.73 -9.32
C LEU A 195 7.07 -4.49 -9.37
N GLU A 196 7.54 -3.33 -9.81
CA GLU A 196 8.96 -2.92 -9.68
C GLU A 196 9.48 -3.07 -8.24
N PHE A 197 8.73 -2.54 -7.28
CA PHE A 197 9.09 -2.59 -5.86
C PHE A 197 8.92 -4.00 -5.29
N VAL A 198 7.91 -4.76 -5.74
CA VAL A 198 7.71 -6.15 -5.33
C VAL A 198 8.88 -7.02 -5.77
N ARG A 199 9.36 -6.86 -7.00
CA ARG A 199 10.50 -7.61 -7.54
C ARG A 199 11.78 -7.34 -6.73
N ILE A 200 12.02 -6.10 -6.31
CA ILE A 200 13.12 -5.76 -5.39
C ILE A 200 12.95 -6.48 -4.03
N CYS A 201 11.74 -6.51 -3.48
CA CYS A 201 11.47 -7.25 -2.25
C CYS A 201 11.75 -8.76 -2.41
N GLU A 202 11.34 -9.38 -3.51
CA GLU A 202 11.55 -10.80 -3.78
C GLU A 202 13.04 -11.15 -3.99
N GLN A 203 13.83 -10.26 -4.61
CA GLN A 203 15.29 -10.43 -4.73
C GLN A 203 15.98 -10.56 -3.36
N HIS A 204 15.42 -9.90 -2.34
CA HIS A 204 15.88 -10.00 -0.95
C HIS A 204 15.11 -11.03 -0.12
N ASP A 205 14.29 -11.86 -0.77
CA ASP A 205 13.43 -12.87 -0.16
C ASP A 205 12.58 -12.29 0.99
N TYR A 206 12.05 -11.08 0.77
CA TYR A 206 11.12 -10.41 1.67
C TYR A 206 9.70 -10.51 1.09
N ARG A 207 8.85 -11.23 1.81
CA ARG A 207 7.57 -11.75 1.32
C ARG A 207 6.36 -11.30 2.15
N ASP A 208 6.55 -10.42 3.13
CA ASP A 208 5.50 -9.87 3.98
C ASP A 208 4.85 -8.63 3.34
N LEU A 209 4.35 -8.79 2.12
CA LEU A 209 3.84 -7.69 1.29
C LEU A 209 2.31 -7.69 1.19
N ILE A 210 1.74 -6.48 1.21
CA ILE A 210 0.33 -6.21 0.90
C ILE A 210 0.29 -5.16 -0.22
N LEU A 211 -0.56 -5.33 -1.23
CA LEU A 211 -0.64 -4.36 -2.33
C LEU A 211 -1.93 -3.54 -2.33
N SER A 212 -1.88 -2.34 -2.89
CA SER A 212 -3.09 -1.55 -3.17
C SER A 212 -2.96 -0.74 -4.45
N MET A 213 -4.04 -0.69 -5.24
CA MET A 213 -4.18 0.11 -6.47
C MET A 213 -5.32 1.11 -6.29
N LYS A 214 -5.05 2.31 -5.77
CA LYS A 214 -6.13 3.26 -5.48
C LYS A 214 -6.30 4.29 -6.58
N ALA A 215 -7.54 4.53 -6.97
CA ALA A 215 -7.92 5.61 -7.87
C ALA A 215 -9.22 6.26 -7.38
N SER A 216 -9.42 7.53 -7.73
CA SER A 216 -10.68 8.23 -7.47
C SER A 216 -11.74 7.87 -8.51
N ASN A 217 -11.34 7.45 -9.71
CA ASN A 217 -12.23 6.78 -10.66
C ASN A 217 -12.35 5.30 -10.29
N THR A 218 -13.55 4.84 -9.96
CA THR A 218 -13.82 3.46 -9.53
C THR A 218 -13.57 2.45 -10.65
N GLN A 219 -13.78 2.80 -11.92
CA GLN A 219 -13.53 1.91 -13.05
C GLN A 219 -12.03 1.63 -13.20
N VAL A 220 -11.21 2.67 -13.14
CA VAL A 220 -9.75 2.55 -13.19
C VAL A 220 -9.25 1.72 -12.00
N MET A 221 -9.77 1.97 -10.80
CA MET A 221 -9.43 1.19 -9.61
C MET A 221 -9.71 -0.30 -9.82
N VAL A 222 -10.93 -0.64 -10.24
CA VAL A 222 -11.35 -2.04 -10.46
C VAL A 222 -10.48 -2.72 -11.51
N GLN A 223 -10.23 -2.05 -12.64
CA GLN A 223 -9.37 -2.57 -13.69
C GLN A 223 -7.94 -2.79 -13.20
N ALA A 224 -7.38 -1.87 -12.42
CA ALA A 224 -6.03 -2.00 -11.88
C ALA A 224 -5.89 -3.18 -10.90
N TYR A 225 -6.85 -3.42 -10.00
CA TYR A 225 -6.81 -4.59 -9.12
C TYR A 225 -6.96 -5.91 -9.88
N ARG A 226 -7.84 -5.97 -10.87
CA ARG A 226 -8.03 -7.15 -11.73
C ARG A 226 -6.76 -7.46 -12.53
N LEU A 227 -6.18 -6.44 -13.15
CA LEU A 227 -4.90 -6.57 -13.86
C LEU A 227 -3.77 -7.00 -12.91
N LEU A 228 -3.69 -6.42 -11.71
CA LEU A 228 -2.71 -6.82 -10.69
C LEU A 228 -2.85 -8.30 -10.33
N ALA A 229 -4.08 -8.78 -10.10
CA ALA A 229 -4.34 -10.19 -9.80
C ALA A 229 -3.83 -11.12 -10.91
N ALA A 230 -4.12 -10.77 -12.16
CA ALA A 230 -3.74 -11.54 -13.34
C ALA A 230 -2.21 -11.56 -13.54
N ARG A 231 -1.56 -10.40 -13.39
CA ARG A 231 -0.11 -10.24 -13.50
C ARG A 231 0.64 -10.99 -12.41
N MET A 232 0.16 -10.91 -11.18
CA MET A 232 0.72 -11.68 -10.08
C MET A 232 0.57 -13.18 -10.30
N ALA A 233 -0.57 -13.66 -10.80
CA ALA A 233 -0.73 -15.08 -11.11
C ALA A 233 0.27 -15.54 -12.19
N ALA A 234 0.49 -14.74 -13.22
CA ALA A 234 1.49 -15.01 -14.26
C ALA A 234 2.94 -15.02 -13.73
N GLU A 235 3.25 -14.16 -12.76
CA GLU A 235 4.57 -14.08 -12.12
C GLU A 235 4.71 -15.02 -10.89
N GLY A 236 3.72 -15.87 -10.61
CA GLY A 236 3.76 -16.82 -9.50
C GLY A 236 3.64 -16.19 -8.10
N MET A 237 3.05 -15.00 -8.01
CA MET A 237 2.89 -14.20 -6.79
C MET A 237 1.45 -14.26 -6.24
N ASP A 238 1.30 -14.31 -4.92
CA ASP A 238 0.03 -14.53 -4.22
C ASP A 238 -0.18 -13.60 -3.00
N TYR A 239 0.41 -12.40 -3.03
CA TYR A 239 0.22 -11.39 -1.97
C TYR A 239 -1.24 -10.91 -1.82
N PRO A 240 -1.68 -10.60 -0.58
CA PRO A 240 -3.01 -10.04 -0.31
C PRO A 240 -3.16 -8.58 -0.73
N PHE A 241 -4.41 -8.16 -0.95
CA PHE A 241 -4.76 -6.81 -1.37
C PHE A 241 -5.42 -6.00 -0.24
N HIS A 242 -5.00 -4.75 -0.10
CA HIS A 242 -5.73 -3.71 0.60
C HIS A 242 -6.60 -2.99 -0.43
N LEU A 243 -7.93 -3.08 -0.30
CA LEU A 243 -8.89 -2.39 -1.17
C LEU A 243 -9.23 -0.99 -0.64
N GLY A 244 -9.49 -0.05 -1.54
CA GLY A 244 -10.08 1.23 -1.15
C GLY A 244 -10.04 2.29 -2.25
N VAL A 245 -11.11 3.05 -2.36
CA VAL A 245 -11.22 4.22 -3.25
C VAL A 245 -10.50 5.40 -2.59
N THR A 246 -9.66 6.11 -3.33
CA THR A 246 -9.08 7.38 -2.84
C THR A 246 -10.00 8.54 -3.21
N GLU A 247 -10.01 9.60 -2.39
CA GLU A 247 -10.80 10.82 -2.67
C GLU A 247 -12.27 10.50 -3.01
N ALA A 248 -12.89 9.73 -2.12
CA ALA A 248 -14.27 9.28 -2.31
C ALA A 248 -15.28 10.45 -2.19
N GLY A 249 -14.89 11.56 -1.56
CA GLY A 249 -15.76 12.70 -1.25
C GLY A 249 -16.19 12.68 0.22
N GLY A 250 -17.33 13.32 0.51
CA GLY A 250 -17.96 13.30 1.84
C GLY A 250 -19.39 12.74 1.79
N GLY A 251 -19.96 12.44 2.96
CA GLY A 251 -21.37 12.07 3.08
C GLY A 251 -21.78 10.82 2.28
N ASP A 252 -22.94 10.90 1.63
CA ASP A 252 -23.49 9.80 0.83
C ASP A 252 -22.68 9.49 -0.43
N ASP A 253 -22.14 10.51 -1.11
CA ASP A 253 -21.33 10.33 -2.31
C ASP A 253 -20.11 9.45 -2.03
N ALA A 254 -19.44 9.68 -0.90
CA ALA A 254 -18.31 8.87 -0.47
C ALA A 254 -18.70 7.42 -0.20
N ARG A 255 -19.85 7.20 0.44
CA ARG A 255 -20.37 5.85 0.75
C ARG A 255 -20.71 5.10 -0.53
N ILE A 256 -21.46 5.72 -1.43
CA ILE A 256 -21.87 5.14 -2.71
C ILE A 256 -20.64 4.80 -3.55
N LYS A 257 -19.72 5.75 -3.72
CA LYS A 257 -18.52 5.57 -4.52
C LYS A 257 -17.61 4.47 -3.97
N SER A 258 -17.44 4.42 -2.64
CA SER A 258 -16.68 3.36 -1.98
C SER A 258 -17.35 1.99 -2.11
N ALA A 259 -18.67 1.92 -1.96
CA ALA A 259 -19.44 0.68 -2.12
C ALA A 259 -19.35 0.13 -3.55
N ILE A 260 -19.43 1.00 -4.57
CA ILE A 260 -19.26 0.60 -5.97
C ILE A 260 -17.85 0.05 -6.21
N GLY A 261 -16.81 0.79 -5.83
CA GLY A 261 -15.43 0.38 -6.09
C GLY A 261 -15.01 -0.88 -5.32
N ILE A 262 -15.23 -0.89 -4.00
CA ILE A 262 -14.84 -2.02 -3.14
C ILE A 262 -15.77 -3.21 -3.38
N GLY A 263 -17.08 -2.98 -3.44
CA GLY A 263 -18.07 -4.03 -3.63
C GLY A 263 -17.91 -4.78 -4.95
N ALA A 264 -17.56 -4.08 -6.04
CA ALA A 264 -17.27 -4.73 -7.31
C ALA A 264 -16.11 -5.75 -7.22
N LEU A 265 -15.08 -5.44 -6.44
CA LEU A 265 -13.92 -6.33 -6.24
C LEU A 265 -14.16 -7.42 -5.19
N LEU A 266 -15.10 -7.21 -4.26
CA LEU A 266 -15.53 -8.24 -3.32
C LEU A 266 -16.48 -9.25 -3.97
N ALA A 267 -17.14 -8.86 -5.06
CA ALA A 267 -18.01 -9.70 -5.86
C ALA A 267 -17.29 -10.40 -7.04
N ASP A 268 -15.97 -10.25 -7.12
CA ASP A 268 -15.08 -11.03 -7.98
C ASP A 268 -14.73 -12.37 -7.31
#